data_AF-A0A6C0LHL2-F1
#
_entry.id   AF-A0A6C0LHL2-F1
#
_cell.length_a   1.000
_cell.length_b   1.000
_cell.length_c   1.000
_cell.angle_alpha   90.00
_cell.angle_beta   90.00
_cell.angle_gamma   90.00
#
_symmetry.space_group_name_H-M   'P 1'
#
loop_
_entity.id
_entity.type
_entity.pdbx_description
1 polymer ?
#
loop_
_entity_poly.entity_id
_entity_poly.type
_entity_poly.pdbx_seq_one_letter_code
_entity_poly.pdbx_strand_id
1 'polypeptide(L)'
;MSDFVYGAMSGIAQTLIGHPFDTYKVLLQSNMYAGKLSPSILTKGIGFPLLSSSVICGINFGSYRFLRENNYNPTSAGVLSGIIVSPIVHLSDTGKISRQLGINKKWRLLIMEHNQGWIATVARVSIAYGLYFKTFEECKERGVHPFIGGAAAGLVSCTPAYPFDTIRSRQLVYKCSIIDAIKRGNIWNGYITCAVRSVAVNSIGFYVYDKLKATFD
;
A
#
# COMPACT_ATOMS: atom_id res chain seq x y z
N MET A 1 -18.00 12.60 14.59
CA MET A 1 -18.47 11.53 13.68
C MET A 1 -18.28 11.91 12.22
N SER A 2 -18.53 13.17 11.84
CA SER A 2 -18.30 13.72 10.49
C SER A 2 -16.88 13.49 9.96
N ASP A 3 -15.83 13.82 10.74
CA ASP A 3 -14.43 13.61 10.34
C ASP A 3 -14.09 12.15 9.98
N PHE A 4 -14.69 11.18 10.69
CA PHE A 4 -14.48 9.76 10.40
C PHE A 4 -15.12 9.35 9.07
N VAL A 5 -16.32 9.87 8.79
CA VAL A 5 -17.02 9.62 7.52
C VAL A 5 -16.26 10.27 6.36
N TYR A 6 -15.78 11.50 6.51
CA TYR A 6 -14.98 12.18 5.48
C TYR A 6 -13.66 11.46 5.23
N GLY A 7 -12.99 10.97 6.27
CA GLY A 7 -11.79 10.15 6.15
C GLY A 7 -12.05 8.82 5.43
N ALA A 8 -13.16 8.15 5.73
CA ALA A 8 -13.54 6.91 5.06
C ALA A 8 -13.84 7.13 3.56
N MET A 9 -14.59 8.18 3.22
CA MET A 9 -14.88 8.54 1.82
C MET A 9 -13.63 8.94 1.05
N SER A 10 -12.71 9.68 1.69
CA SER A 10 -11.38 9.97 1.15
C SER A 10 -10.61 8.68 0.85
N GLY A 11 -10.58 7.72 1.78
CA GLY A 11 -9.93 6.42 1.58
C GLY A 11 -10.52 5.56 0.45
N ILE A 12 -11.85 5.61 0.25
CA ILE A 12 -12.51 4.97 -0.89
C ILE A 12 -12.06 5.62 -2.20
N ALA A 13 -12.11 6.95 -2.28
CA ALA A 13 -11.68 7.69 -3.48
C ALA A 13 -10.20 7.42 -3.82
N GLN A 14 -9.34 7.40 -2.81
CA GLN A 14 -7.93 7.02 -2.93
C GLN A 14 -7.75 5.62 -3.50
N THR A 15 -8.54 4.65 -3.03
CA THR A 15 -8.49 3.27 -3.51
C THR A 15 -8.97 3.17 -4.96
N LEU A 16 -10.06 3.85 -5.32
CA LEU A 16 -10.61 3.85 -6.68
C LEU A 16 -9.62 4.42 -7.70
N ILE A 17 -8.95 5.53 -7.37
CA ILE A 17 -7.95 6.14 -8.24
C ILE A 17 -6.64 5.35 -8.25
N GLY A 18 -6.22 4.81 -7.11
CA GLY A 18 -4.93 4.12 -6.97
C GLY A 18 -4.91 2.71 -7.53
N HIS A 19 -6.02 1.98 -7.46
CA HIS A 19 -6.07 0.55 -7.81
C HIS A 19 -5.69 0.23 -9.27
N PRO A 20 -6.10 1.00 -10.29
CA PRO A 20 -5.64 0.80 -11.66
C PRO A 20 -4.11 0.87 -11.81
N PHE A 21 -3.47 1.82 -11.13
CA PHE A 21 -2.01 1.95 -11.13
C PHE A 21 -1.34 0.75 -10.44
N ASP A 22 -1.90 0.28 -9.32
CA ASP A 22 -1.40 -0.90 -8.61
C ASP A 22 -1.50 -2.17 -9.48
N THR A 23 -2.61 -2.35 -10.19
CA THR A 23 -2.77 -3.48 -11.12
C THR A 23 -1.74 -3.41 -12.24
N TYR A 24 -1.57 -2.24 -12.88
CA TYR A 24 -0.58 -2.07 -13.94
C TYR A 24 0.85 -2.32 -13.45
N LYS A 25 1.21 -1.78 -12.28
CA LYS A 25 2.49 -2.03 -11.61
C LYS A 25 2.76 -3.52 -11.42
N VAL A 26 1.81 -4.27 -10.89
CA VAL A 26 1.96 -5.71 -10.62
C VAL A 26 2.18 -6.50 -11.91
N LEU A 27 1.47 -6.16 -12.98
CA LEU A 27 1.66 -6.80 -14.29
C LEU A 27 3.08 -6.57 -14.84
N LEU A 28 3.60 -5.35 -14.71
CA LEU A 28 4.99 -5.01 -15.08
C LEU A 28 6.02 -5.76 -14.21
N GLN A 29 5.85 -5.76 -12.89
CA GLN A 29 6.76 -6.43 -11.96
C GLN A 29 6.85 -7.94 -12.20
N SER A 30 5.75 -8.52 -12.68
CA SER A 30 5.59 -9.96 -12.92
C SER A 30 5.89 -10.38 -14.36
N ASN A 31 6.28 -9.46 -15.24
CA ASN A 31 6.46 -9.69 -16.68
C ASN A 31 5.27 -10.44 -17.34
N MET A 32 4.08 -10.31 -16.76
CA MET A 32 2.85 -10.94 -17.23
C MET A 32 2.08 -9.90 -18.03
N TYR A 33 2.56 -9.60 -19.24
CA TYR A 33 1.88 -8.67 -20.15
C TYR A 33 0.64 -9.36 -20.72
N ALA A 34 -0.50 -9.19 -20.05
CA ALA A 34 -1.78 -9.74 -20.48
C ALA A 34 -2.47 -8.81 -21.51
N GLY A 35 -2.03 -8.84 -22.78
CA GLY A 35 -2.77 -8.26 -23.92
C GLY A 35 -3.25 -6.81 -23.76
N LYS A 36 -4.28 -6.41 -24.52
CA LYS A 36 -4.91 -5.07 -24.43
C LYS A 36 -5.40 -4.83 -23.00
N LEU A 37 -4.81 -3.84 -22.31
CA LEU A 37 -5.22 -3.37 -20.99
C LEU A 37 -6.68 -2.86 -21.04
N SER A 38 -7.63 -3.75 -20.79
CA SER A 38 -9.03 -3.37 -20.65
C SER A 38 -9.27 -2.75 -19.26
N PRO A 39 -10.09 -1.69 -19.15
CA PRO A 39 -10.47 -1.11 -17.85
C PRO A 39 -11.03 -2.14 -16.86
N SER A 40 -11.70 -3.19 -17.35
CA SER A 40 -12.21 -4.28 -16.52
C SER A 40 -11.12 -5.13 -15.88
N ILE A 41 -9.93 -5.23 -16.50
CA ILE A 41 -8.78 -5.95 -15.92
C ILE A 41 -8.14 -5.12 -14.82
N LEU A 42 -8.02 -3.81 -15.03
CA LEU A 42 -7.39 -2.88 -14.09
C LEU A 42 -8.14 -2.78 -12.75
N THR A 43 -9.46 -3.02 -12.74
CA THR A 43 -10.29 -3.00 -11.53
C THR A 43 -10.41 -4.35 -10.84
N LYS A 44 -9.82 -5.43 -11.39
CA LYS A 44 -9.87 -6.75 -10.75
C LYS A 44 -9.21 -6.75 -9.38
N GLY A 45 -9.88 -7.37 -8.42
CA GLY A 45 -9.35 -7.53 -7.06
C GLY A 45 -9.50 -6.30 -6.14
N ILE A 46 -10.19 -5.24 -6.58
CA ILE A 46 -10.38 -4.01 -5.78
C ILE A 46 -11.17 -4.23 -4.48
N GLY A 47 -11.96 -5.30 -4.39
CA GLY A 47 -12.70 -5.64 -3.17
C GLY A 47 -11.79 -5.88 -1.95
N PHE A 48 -10.58 -6.45 -2.14
CA PHE A 48 -9.68 -6.68 -1.01
C PHE A 48 -9.14 -5.40 -0.38
N PRO A 49 -8.57 -4.44 -1.13
CA PRO A 49 -8.14 -3.18 -0.54
C PRO A 49 -9.31 -2.36 0.02
N LEU A 50 -10.51 -2.40 -0.60
CA LEU A 50 -11.67 -1.70 -0.04
C LEU A 50 -12.11 -2.26 1.33
N LEU A 51 -12.07 -3.58 1.51
CA LEU A 51 -12.41 -4.23 2.78
C LEU A 51 -11.31 -4.08 3.83
N SER A 52 -10.05 -4.17 3.41
CA SER A 52 -8.91 -4.20 4.35
C SER A 52 -8.39 -2.80 4.71
N SER A 53 -8.57 -1.77 3.86
CA SER A 53 -7.95 -0.45 4.04
C SER A 53 -8.34 0.19 5.37
N SER A 54 -9.62 0.17 5.73
CA SER A 54 -10.10 0.75 6.99
C SER A 54 -9.55 0.03 8.21
N VAL A 55 -9.45 -1.30 8.16
CA VAL A 55 -8.90 -2.13 9.24
C VAL A 55 -7.39 -1.88 9.39
N ILE A 56 -6.65 -1.89 8.27
CA ILE A 56 -5.21 -1.62 8.22
C ILE A 56 -4.93 -0.21 8.74
N CYS A 57 -5.70 0.78 8.30
CA CYS A 57 -5.58 2.18 8.71
C CYS A 57 -5.81 2.31 10.23
N GLY A 58 -6.93 1.78 10.74
CA GLY A 58 -7.27 1.85 12.16
C GLY A 58 -6.22 1.20 13.06
N ILE A 59 -5.77 -0.02 12.70
CA ILE A 59 -4.71 -0.71 13.46
C ILE A 59 -3.40 0.07 13.39
N ASN A 60 -2.99 0.51 12.19
CA ASN A 60 -1.72 1.19 12.03
C ASN A 60 -1.66 2.53 12.79
N PHE A 61 -2.67 3.38 12.67
CA PHE A 61 -2.73 4.64 13.43
C PHE A 61 -2.93 4.41 14.94
N GLY A 62 -3.74 3.42 15.33
CA GLY A 62 -3.92 3.07 16.74
C GLY A 62 -2.63 2.57 17.38
N SER A 63 -1.95 1.62 16.75
CA SER A 63 -0.65 1.12 17.19
C SER A 63 0.43 2.21 17.19
N TYR A 64 0.47 3.05 16.16
CA TYR A 64 1.41 4.17 16.09
C TYR A 64 1.21 5.13 17.27
N ARG A 65 -0.03 5.56 17.52
CA ARG A 65 -0.36 6.46 18.63
C ARG A 65 0.01 5.86 19.98
N PHE A 66 -0.37 4.60 20.22
CA PHE A 66 -0.02 3.89 21.45
C PHE A 66 1.51 3.85 21.67
N LEU A 67 2.29 3.59 20.62
CA LEU A 67 3.75 3.57 20.72
C LEU A 67 4.34 4.97 20.95
N ARG A 68 3.80 6.02 20.32
CA ARG A 68 4.22 7.41 20.56
C ARG A 68 3.90 7.85 21.99
N GLU A 69 2.75 7.46 22.54
CA GLU A 69 2.38 7.72 23.94
C GLU A 69 3.34 7.01 24.93
N ASN A 70 3.94 5.89 24.54
CA ASN A 70 4.97 5.18 25.29
C ASN A 70 6.41 5.67 24.99
N ASN A 71 6.57 6.90 24.49
CA ASN A 71 7.87 7.54 24.21
C ASN A 71 8.75 6.85 23.15
N TYR A 72 8.18 6.04 22.26
CA TYR A 72 8.93 5.54 21.10
C TYR A 72 9.15 6.66 20.08
N ASN A 73 10.33 6.69 19.47
CA ASN A 73 10.61 7.63 18.38
C ASN A 73 9.69 7.36 17.15
N PRO A 74 9.47 8.35 16.25
CA PRO A 74 8.55 8.20 15.12
C PRO A 74 8.88 7.02 14.20
N THR A 75 10.18 6.75 14.01
CA THR A 75 10.65 5.69 13.11
C THR A 75 10.36 4.31 13.69
N SER A 76 10.72 4.08 14.95
CA SER A 76 10.47 2.84 15.68
C SER A 76 8.98 2.59 15.85
N ALA A 77 8.20 3.64 16.17
CA ALA A 77 6.74 3.55 16.25
C ALA A 77 6.13 3.11 14.91
N GLY A 78 6.57 3.70 13.80
CA GLY A 78 6.11 3.34 12.45
C GLY A 78 6.57 1.95 11.99
N VAL A 79 7.80 1.54 12.33
CA VAL A 79 8.30 0.19 12.03
C VAL A 79 7.49 -0.87 12.77
N LEU A 80 7.26 -0.68 14.07
CA LEU A 80 6.50 -1.60 14.92
C LEU A 80 5.02 -1.65 14.53
N SER A 81 4.40 -0.50 14.24
CA SER A 81 3.02 -0.47 13.72
C SER A 81 2.92 -1.24 12.39
N GLY A 82 3.94 -1.12 11.54
CA GLY A 82 4.07 -1.90 10.31
C GLY A 82 4.16 -3.42 10.55
N ILE A 83 4.92 -3.86 11.56
CA ILE A 83 4.99 -5.28 11.93
C ILE A 83 3.63 -5.78 12.40
N ILE A 84 2.95 -5.01 13.27
CA ILE A 84 1.64 -5.37 13.83
C ILE A 84 0.59 -5.56 12.73
N VAL A 85 0.58 -4.69 11.71
CA VAL A 85 -0.42 -4.76 10.64
C VAL A 85 -0.06 -5.74 9.51
N SER A 86 1.18 -6.26 9.50
CA SER A 86 1.69 -7.15 8.45
C SER A 86 0.85 -8.41 8.19
N PRO A 87 0.26 -9.11 9.18
CA PRO A 87 -0.63 -10.26 8.93
C PRO A 87 -1.81 -9.91 8.03
N ILE A 88 -2.48 -8.79 8.31
CA ILE A 88 -3.68 -8.35 7.58
C ILE A 88 -3.29 -7.87 6.18
N VAL A 89 -2.20 -7.10 6.08
CA VAL A 89 -1.64 -6.66 4.80
C VAL A 89 -1.23 -7.87 3.95
N HIS A 90 -0.63 -8.89 4.57
CA HIS A 90 -0.21 -10.09 3.88
C HIS A 90 -1.40 -10.79 3.22
N LEU A 91 -2.46 -11.06 3.99
CA LEU A 91 -3.67 -11.71 3.49
C LEU A 91 -4.38 -10.88 2.40
N SER A 92 -4.51 -9.57 2.61
CA SER A 92 -5.20 -8.69 1.67
C SER A 92 -4.48 -8.60 0.33
N ASP A 93 -3.16 -8.36 0.35
CA ASP A 93 -2.36 -8.28 -0.87
C ASP A 93 -2.31 -9.63 -1.60
N THR A 94 -2.28 -10.76 -0.86
CA THR A 94 -2.27 -12.08 -1.47
C THR A 94 -3.57 -12.36 -2.23
N GLY A 95 -4.72 -11.97 -1.69
CA GLY A 95 -6.00 -12.00 -2.41
C GLY A 95 -6.01 -11.05 -3.61
N LYS A 96 -5.59 -9.80 -3.42
CA LYS A 96 -5.55 -8.75 -4.45
C LYS A 96 -4.72 -9.16 -5.66
N ILE A 97 -3.45 -9.49 -5.44
CA ILE A 97 -2.50 -9.82 -6.51
C ILE A 97 -2.97 -11.08 -7.26
N SER A 98 -3.48 -12.08 -6.55
CA SER A 98 -4.01 -13.29 -7.20
C SER A 98 -5.13 -12.98 -8.19
N ARG A 99 -6.08 -12.10 -7.83
CA ARG A 99 -7.17 -11.70 -8.75
C ARG A 99 -6.69 -10.80 -9.88
N GLN A 100 -5.73 -9.92 -9.63
CA GLN A 100 -5.09 -9.09 -10.67
C GLN A 100 -4.42 -9.96 -11.74
N LEU A 101 -3.84 -11.10 -11.33
CA LEU A 101 -3.21 -12.08 -12.22
C LEU A 101 -4.21 -13.08 -12.83
N GLY A 102 -5.51 -12.96 -12.55
CA GLY A 102 -6.55 -13.85 -13.07
C GLY A 102 -6.65 -15.21 -12.37
N ILE A 103 -5.97 -15.41 -11.24
CA ILE A 103 -6.01 -16.66 -10.47
C ILE A 103 -7.32 -16.71 -9.67
N ASN A 104 -8.27 -17.54 -10.12
CA ASN A 104 -9.60 -17.67 -9.51
C ASN A 104 -9.74 -18.89 -8.59
N LYS A 105 -8.83 -19.05 -7.62
CA LYS A 105 -8.88 -20.14 -6.63
C LYS A 105 -9.79 -19.80 -5.42
N LYS A 106 -10.25 -20.83 -4.70
CA LYS A 106 -10.91 -20.66 -3.39
C LYS A 106 -9.92 -20.08 -2.39
N TRP A 107 -10.39 -19.20 -1.50
CA TRP A 107 -9.57 -18.49 -0.52
C TRP A 107 -8.69 -19.39 0.35
N ARG A 108 -9.22 -20.51 0.83
CA ARG A 108 -8.47 -21.47 1.67
C ARG A 108 -7.23 -22.02 0.93
N LEU A 109 -7.42 -22.46 -0.31
CA LEU A 109 -6.33 -22.99 -1.15
C LEU A 109 -5.32 -21.91 -1.50
N LEU A 110 -5.79 -20.68 -1.71
CA LEU A 110 -4.95 -19.54 -2.05
C LEU A 110 -3.98 -19.22 -0.89
N ILE A 111 -4.47 -19.16 0.35
CA ILE A 111 -3.65 -18.91 1.54
C ILE A 111 -2.65 -20.06 1.78
N MET A 112 -3.11 -21.32 1.64
CA MET A 112 -2.24 -22.48 1.85
C MET A 112 -1.12 -22.59 0.81
N GLU A 113 -1.40 -22.28 -0.47
CA GLU A 113 -0.41 -22.35 -1.54
C GLU A 113 0.54 -21.13 -1.59
N HIS A 114 0.13 -19.97 -1.07
CA HIS A 114 0.87 -18.70 -1.19
C HIS A 114 1.37 -18.19 0.16
N ASN A 115 1.91 -19.09 1.00
CA ASN A 115 2.59 -18.69 2.25
C ASN A 115 3.96 -18.03 2.00
N GLN A 116 4.41 -17.97 0.74
CA GLN A 116 5.66 -17.32 0.36
C GLN A 116 5.48 -15.80 0.27
N GLY A 117 6.52 -15.04 0.63
CA GLY A 117 6.50 -13.58 0.61
C GLY A 117 6.09 -12.91 1.92
N TRP A 118 5.91 -13.66 3.02
CA TRP A 118 5.72 -13.09 4.36
C TRP A 118 6.87 -12.14 4.75
N ILE A 119 8.11 -12.60 4.63
CA ILE A 119 9.31 -11.81 4.98
C ILE A 119 9.38 -10.53 4.12
N ALA A 120 9.16 -10.64 2.82
CA ALA A 120 9.12 -9.49 1.92
C ALA A 120 7.97 -8.53 2.26
N THR A 121 6.84 -9.05 2.74
CA THR A 121 5.71 -8.24 3.21
C THR A 121 6.10 -7.45 4.45
N VAL A 122 6.61 -8.12 5.49
CA VAL A 122 7.01 -7.47 6.74
C VAL A 122 8.07 -6.40 6.46
N ALA A 123 9.12 -6.74 5.72
CA ALA A 123 10.18 -5.79 5.36
C ALA A 123 9.63 -4.56 4.63
N ARG A 124 8.82 -4.76 3.59
CA ARG A 124 8.18 -3.68 2.83
C ARG A 124 7.33 -2.78 3.72
N VAL A 125 6.48 -3.37 4.56
CA VAL A 125 5.49 -2.66 5.37
C VAL A 125 6.17 -1.87 6.49
N SER A 126 7.15 -2.48 7.17
CA SER A 126 7.94 -1.81 8.22
C SER A 126 8.74 -0.62 7.68
N ILE A 127 9.43 -0.79 6.55
CA ILE A 127 10.20 0.29 5.92
C ILE A 127 9.26 1.42 5.49
N ALA A 128 8.14 1.07 4.84
CA ALA A 128 7.19 2.06 4.35
C ALA A 128 6.60 2.89 5.50
N TYR A 129 6.05 2.26 6.55
CA TYR A 129 5.41 2.99 7.64
C TYR A 129 6.41 3.74 8.53
N GLY A 130 7.59 3.19 8.79
CA GLY A 130 8.65 3.87 9.53
C GLY A 130 9.07 5.18 8.86
N LEU A 131 9.29 5.16 7.55
CA LEU A 131 9.65 6.35 6.79
C LEU A 131 8.47 7.29 6.57
N TYR A 132 7.26 6.76 6.33
CA TYR A 132 6.07 7.57 6.12
C TYR A 132 5.79 8.47 7.33
N PHE A 133 5.70 7.89 8.53
CA PHE A 133 5.40 8.65 9.73
C PHE A 133 6.52 9.62 10.11
N LYS A 134 7.78 9.19 9.98
CA LYS A 134 8.93 10.07 10.22
C LYS A 134 8.87 11.31 9.30
N THR A 135 8.77 11.11 7.99
CA THR A 135 8.73 12.22 7.03
C THR A 135 7.50 13.09 7.23
N PHE A 136 6.35 12.50 7.54
CA PHE A 136 5.13 13.26 7.77
C PHE A 136 5.22 14.15 9.03
N GLU A 137 5.77 13.64 10.13
CA GLU A 137 6.01 14.44 11.34
C GLU A 137 7.03 15.57 11.08
N GLU A 138 8.16 15.28 10.43
CA GLU A 138 9.17 16.31 10.09
C GLU A 138 8.59 17.40 9.17
N CYS A 139 7.76 17.04 8.20
CA CYS A 139 7.07 18.01 7.35
C CYS A 139 6.10 18.88 8.16
N LYS A 140 5.36 18.27 9.10
CA LYS A 140 4.42 18.99 9.97
C LYS A 140 5.15 19.97 10.89
N GLU A 141 6.27 19.57 11.49
CA GLU A 141 7.10 20.43 12.36
C GLU A 141 7.67 21.63 11.60
N ARG A 142 7.99 21.46 10.32
CA ARG A 142 8.47 22.53 9.44
C ARG A 142 7.35 23.42 8.88
N GLY A 143 6.10 23.20 9.28
CA GLY A 143 4.95 23.97 8.80
C GLY A 143 4.60 23.73 7.32
N VAL A 144 5.07 22.62 6.73
CA VAL A 144 4.73 22.26 5.34
C VAL A 144 3.25 21.90 5.26
N HIS A 145 2.57 22.38 4.22
CA HIS A 145 1.16 22.10 4.00
C HIS A 145 0.90 20.58 3.99
N PRO A 146 -0.13 20.05 4.71
CA PRO A 146 -0.38 18.61 4.85
C PRO A 146 -0.44 17.83 3.53
N PHE A 147 -0.95 18.47 2.48
CA PHE A 147 -0.94 17.94 1.11
C PHE A 147 0.47 17.61 0.62
N ILE A 148 1.40 18.57 0.74
CA ILE A 148 2.78 18.45 0.27
C ILE A 148 3.53 17.48 1.19
N GLY A 149 3.31 17.57 2.50
CA GLY A 149 3.89 16.66 3.49
C GLY A 149 3.47 15.20 3.26
N GLY A 150 2.19 14.96 2.94
CA GLY A 150 1.67 13.64 2.61
C GLY A 150 2.23 13.09 1.29
N ALA A 151 2.33 13.91 0.25
CA ALA A 151 2.94 13.52 -1.02
C ALA A 151 4.44 13.18 -0.86
N ALA A 152 5.19 14.01 -0.11
CA ALA A 152 6.59 13.75 0.19
C ALA A 152 6.77 12.47 1.02
N ALA A 153 5.99 12.30 2.09
CA ALA A 153 6.01 11.09 2.92
C ALA A 153 5.65 9.84 2.11
N GLY A 154 4.69 9.94 1.19
CA GLY A 154 4.33 8.88 0.27
C GLY A 154 5.47 8.47 -0.67
N LEU A 155 6.19 9.43 -1.24
CA LEU A 155 7.33 9.16 -2.12
C LEU A 155 8.55 8.61 -1.36
N VAL A 156 8.86 9.21 -0.21
CA VAL A 156 9.99 8.78 0.65
C VAL A 156 9.75 7.38 1.20
N SER A 157 8.51 7.03 1.56
CA SER A 157 8.18 5.68 2.01
C SER A 157 8.13 4.65 0.89
N CYS A 158 7.60 5.00 -0.29
CA CYS A 158 7.43 4.01 -1.36
C CYS A 158 8.76 3.63 -2.01
N THR A 159 9.75 4.53 -2.04
CA THR A 159 11.00 4.32 -2.77
C THR A 159 11.88 3.21 -2.17
N PRO A 160 12.20 3.23 -0.87
CA PRO A 160 13.00 2.16 -0.25
C PRO A 160 12.21 0.87 -0.06
N ALA A 161 10.87 0.95 0.01
CA ALA A 161 10.01 -0.22 0.08
C ALA A 161 9.80 -0.91 -1.29
N TYR A 162 10.10 -0.23 -2.40
CA TYR A 162 9.81 -0.71 -3.75
C TYR A 162 10.48 -2.04 -4.12
N PRO A 163 11.78 -2.26 -3.81
CA PRO A 163 12.42 -3.55 -4.10
C PRO A 163 11.71 -4.74 -3.46
N PHE A 164 11.27 -4.58 -2.21
CA PHE A 164 10.55 -5.63 -1.47
C PHE A 164 9.14 -5.86 -2.03
N ASP A 165 8.50 -4.81 -2.53
CA ASP A 165 7.23 -4.92 -3.26
C ASP A 165 7.38 -5.76 -4.53
N THR A 166 8.39 -5.49 -5.35
CA THR A 166 8.67 -6.28 -6.56
C THR A 166 9.03 -7.73 -6.24
N ILE A 167 9.89 -7.97 -5.23
CA ILE A 167 10.24 -9.32 -4.77
C ILE A 167 8.97 -10.07 -4.38
N ARG A 168 8.13 -9.45 -3.55
CA ARG A 168 6.89 -10.06 -3.07
C ARG A 168 5.96 -10.42 -4.24
N SER A 169 5.71 -9.49 -5.16
CA SER A 169 4.86 -9.74 -6.33
C SER A 169 5.36 -10.96 -7.11
N ARG A 170 6.67 -11.04 -7.37
CA ARG A 170 7.30 -12.17 -8.07
C ARG A 170 7.22 -13.48 -7.30
N GLN A 171 7.42 -13.46 -5.98
CA GLN A 171 7.30 -14.66 -5.15
C GLN A 171 5.89 -15.22 -5.21
N LEU A 172 4.87 -14.35 -5.24
CA LEU A 172 3.48 -14.78 -5.33
C LEU A 172 3.15 -15.35 -6.71
N VAL A 173 3.63 -14.73 -7.80
CA VAL A 173 3.40 -15.18 -9.18
C VAL A 173 4.08 -16.51 -9.45
N TYR A 174 5.37 -16.60 -9.14
CA TYR A 174 6.23 -17.71 -9.56
C TYR A 174 6.43 -18.77 -8.48
N LYS A 175 5.88 -18.57 -7.27
CA LYS A 175 6.05 -19.47 -6.12
C LYS A 175 7.52 -19.81 -5.86
N CYS A 176 8.35 -18.77 -5.79
CA CYS A 176 9.80 -18.90 -5.72
C CYS A 176 10.41 -18.25 -4.47
N SER A 177 11.68 -18.56 -4.21
CA SER A 177 12.45 -17.95 -3.13
C SER A 177 12.75 -16.47 -3.40
N ILE A 178 13.18 -15.73 -2.37
CA ILE A 178 13.59 -14.32 -2.51
C ILE A 178 14.73 -14.19 -3.52
N ILE A 179 15.68 -15.11 -3.49
CA ILE A 179 16.86 -15.11 -4.37
C ILE A 179 16.41 -15.32 -5.83
N ASP A 180 15.52 -16.27 -6.07
CA ASP A 180 14.98 -16.52 -7.40
C ASP A 180 14.17 -15.33 -7.92
N ALA A 181 13.39 -14.68 -7.05
CA ALA A 181 12.63 -13.47 -7.38
C ALA A 181 13.55 -12.31 -7.80
N ILE A 182 14.72 -12.14 -7.16
CA ILE A 182 15.72 -11.14 -7.52
C ILE A 182 16.37 -11.48 -8.87
N LYS A 183 16.72 -12.75 -9.10
CA LYS A 183 17.35 -13.21 -10.35
C LYS A 183 16.47 -13.06 -11.59
N ARG A 184 15.14 -12.91 -11.44
CA ARG A 184 14.16 -12.76 -12.54
C ARG A 184 14.17 -11.38 -13.23
N GLY A 185 15.16 -10.53 -12.97
CA GLY A 185 15.39 -9.28 -13.70
C GLY A 185 15.20 -8.02 -12.85
N ASN A 186 15.06 -6.87 -13.51
CA ASN A 186 15.10 -5.55 -12.87
C ASN A 186 14.04 -5.38 -11.75
N ILE A 187 14.48 -5.20 -10.51
CA ILE A 187 13.62 -5.02 -9.32
C ILE A 187 12.92 -3.65 -9.27
N TRP A 188 13.37 -2.68 -10.07
CA TRP A 188 12.80 -1.34 -10.17
C TRP A 188 11.78 -1.20 -11.31
N ASN A 189 11.51 -2.27 -12.05
CA ASN A 189 10.54 -2.22 -13.15
C ASN A 189 9.16 -1.81 -12.63
N GLY A 190 8.56 -0.77 -13.23
CA GLY A 190 7.28 -0.20 -12.80
C GLY A 190 7.35 0.88 -11.71
N TYR A 191 8.53 1.27 -11.23
CA TYR A 191 8.65 2.23 -10.12
C TYR A 191 7.95 3.57 -10.38
N ILE A 192 8.04 4.09 -11.61
CA ILE A 192 7.37 5.35 -12.01
C ILE A 192 5.87 5.27 -11.75
N THR A 193 5.24 4.12 -11.99
CA THR A 193 3.80 3.95 -11.73
C THR A 193 3.47 4.05 -10.24
N CYS A 194 4.35 3.57 -9.37
CA CYS A 194 4.21 3.70 -7.92
C CYS A 194 4.41 5.15 -7.46
N ALA A 195 5.42 5.84 -8.00
CA ALA A 195 5.70 7.24 -7.68
C ALA A 195 4.54 8.16 -8.10
N VAL A 196 4.07 8.04 -9.34
CA VAL A 196 2.92 8.81 -9.85
C VAL A 196 1.66 8.52 -9.05
N ARG A 197 1.38 7.24 -8.74
CA ARG A 197 0.26 6.85 -7.89
C ARG A 197 0.34 7.51 -6.52
N SER A 198 1.52 7.55 -5.90
CA SER A 198 1.72 8.16 -4.58
C SER A 198 1.30 9.62 -4.56
N VAL A 199 1.68 10.39 -5.59
CA VAL A 199 1.25 11.79 -5.72
C VAL A 199 -0.26 11.88 -5.97
N ALA A 200 -0.77 11.16 -6.98
CA ALA A 200 -2.18 11.24 -7.39
C ALA A 200 -3.16 10.86 -6.27
N VAL A 201 -2.85 9.78 -5.53
CA VAL A 201 -3.70 9.27 -4.45
C VAL A 201 -3.69 10.21 -3.25
N ASN A 202 -2.54 10.77 -2.88
CA ASN A 202 -2.51 11.77 -1.81
C ASN A 202 -3.29 13.02 -2.22
N SER A 203 -3.15 13.49 -3.46
CA SER A 203 -3.85 14.66 -3.94
C SER A 203 -5.38 14.52 -3.93
N ILE A 204 -5.90 13.39 -4.43
CA ILE A 204 -7.35 13.15 -4.43
C ILE A 204 -7.90 12.97 -3.02
N GLY A 205 -7.13 12.34 -2.13
CA GLY A 205 -7.57 12.12 -0.75
C GLY A 205 -7.80 13.41 0.01
N PHE A 206 -6.85 14.34 -0.06
CA PHE A 206 -7.00 15.66 0.56
C PHE A 206 -8.12 16.46 -0.10
N TYR A 207 -8.20 16.49 -1.43
CA TYR A 207 -9.28 17.18 -2.14
C TYR A 207 -10.67 16.69 -1.73
N VAL A 208 -10.87 15.36 -1.65
CA VAL A 208 -12.15 14.79 -1.23
C VAL A 208 -12.46 15.10 0.22
N TYR A 209 -11.47 14.99 1.12
CA TYR A 209 -11.65 15.31 2.53
C TYR A 209 -12.04 16.78 2.73
N ASP A 210 -11.27 17.72 2.16
CA ASP A 210 -11.49 19.15 2.31
C ASP A 210 -12.82 19.59 1.69
N LYS A 211 -13.18 19.03 0.53
CA LYS A 211 -14.45 19.33 -0.13
C LYS A 211 -15.65 18.82 0.66
N LEU A 212 -15.58 17.60 1.20
CA LEU A 212 -16.65 17.06 2.04
C LEU A 212 -16.79 17.90 3.31
N LYS A 213 -15.67 18.26 3.94
CA LYS A 213 -15.66 19.12 5.11
C LYS A 213 -16.33 20.47 4.82
N ALA A 214 -15.91 21.17 3.77
CA ALA A 214 -16.47 22.46 3.39
C ALA A 214 -17.95 22.44 2.94
N THR A 215 -18.50 21.28 2.61
CA THR A 215 -19.90 21.15 2.15
C THR A 215 -20.85 20.79 3.29
N PHE A 216 -20.36 20.07 4.31
CA PHE A 216 -21.21 19.43 5.33
C PHE A 216 -20.91 19.89 6.76
N ASP A 217 -19.81 20.62 6.98
CA ASP A 217 -19.58 21.44 8.19
C ASP A 217 -19.96 22.90 7.90
#